data_AF-A0A535ZFV7-F1
#
_entry.id   AF-A0A535ZFV7-F1
#
_cell.length_a   1.000
_cell.length_b   1.000
_cell.length_c   1.000
_cell.angle_alpha   90.00
_cell.angle_beta   90.00
_cell.angle_gamma   90.00
#
_symmetry.space_group_name_H-M   'P 1'
#
loop_
_entity.id
_entity.type
_entity.pdbx_description
1 polymer ?
#
loop_
_entity_poly.entity_id
_entity_poly.type
_entity_poly.pdbx_seq_one_letter_code
_entity_poly.pdbx_strand_id
1 'polypeptide(L)'
;PDIAQRLSTSAGTNPLLLLGIVLMGVGFAFKVSAAPFHMWTPDVYQGAPIPVTAFMSVGTKAAAFAMIVRVFSAGLPHLAPEWQTLLAVVAVTSMVVGNLMAIVQTSLKRLLAYSGVAQAGYILIGVIAGGPKGLAAVLYYLFVYMFMNFGAFAVITLLARPEGDRDRFADLEGLGRRSPVLAVAMSVFMLSLAGFPPSVGFFGKLFLFTAGVSAGYTWLVVIAVLMSVVSVFYYVRVLVPVWSPSPRTDRVSASISSNFAIVLSGVASVVLGLYPTTLLIAGQLGASPINPP
;
A
#
# COMPACT_ATOMS: atom_id res chain seq x y z
N PRO A 1 7.42 -29.61 -2.37
CA PRO A 1 6.87 -30.54 -1.35
C PRO A 1 8.01 -31.21 -0.57
N ASP A 2 8.96 -31.82 -1.29
CA ASP A 2 10.08 -32.56 -0.69
C ASP A 2 11.05 -31.70 0.12
N ILE A 3 11.39 -30.48 -0.36
CA ILE A 3 12.25 -29.56 0.39
C ILE A 3 11.58 -29.15 1.70
N ALA A 4 10.31 -28.73 1.67
CA ALA A 4 9.56 -28.34 2.87
C ALA A 4 9.43 -29.49 3.88
N GLN A 5 9.29 -30.72 3.39
CA GLN A 5 9.20 -31.92 4.23
C GLN A 5 10.56 -32.31 4.85
N ARG A 6 11.68 -32.06 4.17
CA ARG A 6 13.03 -32.27 4.73
C ARG A 6 13.45 -31.18 5.73
N LEU A 7 12.81 -30.01 5.70
CA LEU A 7 13.09 -28.93 6.65
C LEU A 7 12.45 -29.16 8.02
N SER A 8 11.39 -29.97 8.14
CA SER A 8 10.64 -30.15 9.40
C SER A 8 11.41 -30.90 10.49
N THR A 9 12.44 -31.67 10.15
CA THR A 9 13.18 -32.53 11.11
C THR A 9 14.34 -31.83 11.83
N SER A 10 14.72 -30.60 11.45
CA SER A 10 15.82 -29.84 12.08
C SER A 10 15.66 -28.30 11.99
N ALA A 11 14.41 -27.83 11.87
CA ALA A 11 14.08 -26.52 11.31
C ALA A 11 14.50 -25.30 12.16
N GLY A 12 14.17 -25.27 13.45
CA GLY A 12 14.32 -24.07 14.28
C GLY A 12 15.75 -23.74 14.72
N THR A 13 16.68 -24.70 14.64
CA THR A 13 18.05 -24.56 15.16
C THR A 13 19.12 -24.63 14.07
N ASN A 14 18.76 -24.85 12.80
CA ASN A 14 19.74 -24.89 11.71
C ASN A 14 20.13 -23.46 11.28
N PRO A 15 21.36 -22.99 11.55
CA PRO A 15 21.77 -21.61 11.27
C PRO A 15 21.77 -21.29 9.76
N LEU A 16 22.01 -22.28 8.89
CA LEU A 16 21.98 -22.07 7.44
C LEU A 16 20.56 -21.86 6.93
N LEU A 17 19.57 -22.53 7.53
CA LEU A 17 18.17 -22.34 7.19
C LEU A 17 17.67 -20.97 7.63
N LEU A 18 18.00 -20.57 8.87
CA LEU A 18 17.69 -19.23 9.38
C LEU A 18 18.33 -18.14 8.50
N LEU A 19 19.58 -18.33 8.09
CA LEU A 19 20.25 -17.41 7.17
C LEU A 19 19.51 -17.34 5.83
N GLY A 20 19.05 -18.47 5.29
CA GLY A 20 18.23 -18.51 4.07
C GLY A 20 16.92 -17.73 4.21
N ILE A 21 16.21 -17.89 5.33
CA ILE A 21 14.99 -17.13 5.64
C ILE A 21 15.28 -15.63 5.70
N VAL A 22 16.37 -15.24 6.36
CA VAL A 22 16.79 -13.85 6.46
C VAL A 22 17.07 -13.28 5.06
N LEU A 23 17.89 -13.95 4.26
CA LEU A 23 18.24 -13.49 2.90
C LEU A 23 17.01 -13.38 1.99
N MET A 24 16.08 -14.35 2.05
CA MET A 24 14.80 -14.25 1.35
C MET A 24 13.96 -13.08 1.86
N GLY A 25 13.88 -12.91 3.18
CA GLY A 25 13.18 -11.80 3.82
C GLY A 25 13.72 -10.44 3.38
N VAL A 26 15.04 -10.29 3.27
CA VAL A 26 15.70 -9.08 2.73
C VAL A 26 15.30 -8.84 1.28
N GLY A 27 15.39 -9.86 0.42
CA GLY A 27 15.02 -9.74 -1.00
C GLY A 27 13.55 -9.37 -1.20
N PHE A 28 12.65 -9.97 -0.41
CA PHE A 28 11.24 -9.63 -0.43
C PHE A 28 10.96 -8.23 0.09
N ALA A 29 11.55 -7.85 1.22
CA ALA A 29 11.42 -6.51 1.79
C ALA A 29 11.90 -5.43 0.81
N PHE A 30 13.02 -5.67 0.11
CA PHE A 30 13.47 -4.80 -0.99
C PHE A 30 12.42 -4.66 -2.10
N LYS A 31 11.84 -5.78 -2.56
CA LYS A 31 10.84 -5.79 -3.64
C LYS A 31 9.55 -5.06 -3.27
N VAL A 32 9.06 -5.21 -2.04
CA VAL A 32 7.88 -4.47 -1.57
C VAL A 32 8.21 -3.06 -1.09
N SER A 33 9.46 -2.62 -1.17
CA SER A 33 9.93 -1.32 -0.66
C SER A 33 9.69 -1.13 0.82
N ALA A 34 9.86 -2.19 1.61
CA ALA A 34 9.74 -2.15 3.07
C ALA A 34 11.07 -1.71 3.70
N ALA A 35 10.99 -0.91 4.76
CA ALA A 35 12.16 -0.51 5.52
C ALA A 35 12.73 -1.70 6.32
N PRO A 36 14.06 -1.83 6.44
CA PRO A 36 15.06 -0.83 6.07
C PRO A 36 15.38 -0.75 4.57
N PHE A 37 15.03 -1.72 3.73
CA PHE A 37 15.48 -1.85 2.32
C PHE A 37 14.73 -0.99 1.28
N HIS A 38 14.20 0.16 1.70
CA HIS A 38 13.33 1.04 0.93
C HIS A 38 14.05 2.23 0.26
N MET A 39 15.36 2.40 0.47
CA MET A 39 16.08 3.63 0.09
C MET A 39 15.97 3.98 -1.40
N TRP A 40 15.83 2.96 -2.27
CA TRP A 40 15.71 3.16 -3.71
C TRP A 40 14.37 3.79 -4.12
N THR A 41 13.30 3.55 -3.35
CA THR A 41 11.93 3.81 -3.78
C THR A 41 11.62 5.30 -3.97
N PRO A 42 11.96 6.21 -3.03
CA PRO A 42 11.67 7.64 -3.20
C PRO A 42 12.38 8.25 -4.41
N ASP A 43 13.64 7.89 -4.63
CA ASP A 43 14.44 8.46 -5.71
C ASP A 43 14.01 7.90 -7.08
N VAL A 44 13.71 6.60 -7.17
CA VAL A 44 13.19 6.01 -8.41
C VAL A 44 11.79 6.54 -8.73
N TYR A 45 10.91 6.70 -7.73
CA TYR A 45 9.56 7.21 -7.98
C TYR A 45 9.58 8.66 -8.45
N GLN A 46 10.50 9.45 -7.92
CA GLN A 46 10.67 10.83 -8.35
C GLN A 46 11.41 10.94 -9.69
N GLY A 47 12.36 10.06 -10.00
CA GLY A 47 13.12 10.13 -11.25
C GLY A 47 12.40 9.52 -12.46
N ALA A 48 11.56 8.50 -12.23
CA ALA A 48 10.88 7.79 -13.30
C ALA A 48 9.62 8.52 -13.80
N PRO A 49 9.19 8.28 -15.06
CA PRO A 49 7.92 8.78 -15.58
C PRO A 49 6.74 8.34 -14.72
N ILE A 50 5.77 9.24 -14.50
CA ILE A 50 4.63 9.02 -13.59
C ILE A 50 3.88 7.69 -13.87
N PRO A 51 3.57 7.29 -15.11
CA PRO A 51 2.88 6.02 -15.37
C PRO A 51 3.70 4.79 -14.96
N VAL A 52 5.03 4.84 -15.12
CA VAL A 52 5.94 3.77 -14.69
C VAL A 52 5.96 3.70 -13.17
N THR A 53 6.09 4.84 -12.51
CA THR A 53 6.00 4.95 -11.05
C THR A 53 4.68 4.41 -10.52
N ALA A 54 3.56 4.75 -11.17
CA ALA A 54 2.24 4.24 -10.80
C ALA A 54 2.18 2.72 -10.89
N PHE A 55 2.64 2.13 -11.99
CA PHE A 55 2.69 0.67 -12.16
C PHE A 55 3.60 -0.01 -11.14
N MET A 56 4.79 0.54 -10.89
CA MET A 56 5.72 0.02 -9.88
C MET A 56 5.20 0.16 -8.45
N SER A 57 4.33 1.12 -8.19
CA SER A 57 3.75 1.31 -6.86
C SER A 57 2.67 0.31 -6.50
N VAL A 58 2.01 -0.27 -7.50
CA VAL A 58 0.89 -1.19 -7.32
C VAL A 58 1.23 -2.59 -7.82
N GLY A 59 1.49 -2.74 -9.12
CA GLY A 59 1.56 -4.05 -9.78
C GLY A 59 2.74 -4.89 -9.29
N THR A 60 3.95 -4.34 -9.29
CA THR A 60 5.13 -5.08 -8.82
C THR A 60 5.07 -5.35 -7.31
N LYS A 61 4.46 -4.43 -6.54
CA LYS A 61 4.24 -4.60 -5.09
C LYS A 61 3.23 -5.70 -4.81
N ALA A 62 2.12 -5.75 -5.53
CA ALA A 62 1.10 -6.80 -5.40
C ALA A 62 1.68 -8.18 -5.75
N ALA A 63 2.45 -8.28 -6.85
CA ALA A 63 3.15 -9.50 -7.22
C ALA A 63 4.16 -9.95 -6.15
N ALA A 64 4.92 -9.02 -5.58
CA ALA A 64 5.86 -9.31 -4.51
C ALA A 64 5.16 -9.80 -3.24
N PHE A 65 4.04 -9.19 -2.84
CA PHE A 65 3.24 -9.66 -1.71
C PHE A 65 2.61 -11.04 -1.94
N ALA A 66 2.12 -11.31 -3.16
CA ALA A 66 1.64 -12.64 -3.52
C ALA A 66 2.76 -13.70 -3.36
N MET A 67 3.99 -13.37 -3.77
CA MET A 67 5.15 -14.24 -3.57
C MET A 67 5.54 -14.41 -2.11
N ILE A 68 5.49 -13.35 -1.30
CA ILE A 68 5.75 -13.41 0.16
C ILE A 68 4.78 -14.38 0.82
N VAL A 69 3.47 -14.24 0.56
CA VAL A 69 2.44 -15.16 1.08
C VAL A 69 2.72 -16.59 0.61
N ARG A 70 3.01 -16.78 -0.68
CA ARG A 70 3.24 -18.11 -1.25
C ARG A 70 4.46 -18.80 -0.63
N VAL A 71 5.55 -18.07 -0.40
CA VAL A 71 6.79 -18.64 0.14
C VAL A 71 6.69 -18.86 1.65
N PHE A 72 6.29 -17.84 2.43
CA PHE A 72 6.30 -17.95 3.88
C PHE A 72 5.09 -18.71 4.42
N SER A 73 3.87 -18.35 4.00
CA SER A 73 2.66 -18.96 4.54
C SER A 73 2.40 -20.36 3.99
N ALA A 74 2.61 -20.59 2.69
CA ALA A 74 2.37 -21.91 2.08
C ALA A 74 3.63 -22.79 1.99
N GLY A 75 4.82 -22.20 1.81
CA GLY A 75 6.07 -22.94 1.65
C GLY A 75 6.80 -23.26 2.95
N LEU A 76 6.70 -22.38 3.96
CA LEU A 76 7.44 -22.48 5.23
C LEU A 76 6.55 -22.36 6.48
N PRO A 77 5.39 -23.06 6.57
CA PRO A 77 4.48 -22.92 7.71
C PRO A 77 5.11 -23.39 9.04
N HIS A 78 6.01 -24.36 9.00
CA HIS A 78 6.69 -24.90 10.20
C HIS A 78 7.71 -23.94 10.82
N LEU A 79 8.10 -22.89 10.09
CA LEU A 79 9.06 -21.86 10.51
C LEU A 79 8.36 -20.51 10.73
N ALA A 80 7.04 -20.55 10.97
CA ALA A 80 6.23 -19.37 11.18
C ALA A 80 6.77 -18.42 12.25
N PRO A 81 7.15 -18.89 13.46
CA PRO A 81 7.66 -18.00 14.49
C PRO A 81 8.87 -17.16 14.04
N GLU A 82 9.80 -17.78 13.30
CA GLU A 82 11.04 -17.16 12.86
C GLU A 82 10.81 -16.08 11.80
N TRP A 83 10.07 -16.41 10.74
CA TRP A 83 9.80 -15.41 9.69
C TRP A 83 8.77 -14.37 10.11
N GLN A 84 7.81 -14.69 10.97
CA GLN A 84 6.86 -13.70 11.50
C GLN A 84 7.57 -12.65 12.34
N THR A 85 8.53 -13.05 13.17
CA THR A 85 9.34 -12.12 13.97
C THR A 85 10.14 -11.18 13.08
N LEU A 86 10.80 -11.71 12.05
CA LEU A 86 11.57 -10.90 11.09
C LEU A 86 10.66 -9.91 10.34
N LEU A 87 9.52 -10.38 9.83
CA LEU A 87 8.58 -9.53 9.12
C LEU A 87 7.92 -8.49 10.04
N ALA A 88 7.74 -8.78 11.33
CA ALA A 88 7.21 -7.82 12.30
C ALA A 88 8.18 -6.63 12.48
N VAL A 89 9.49 -6.89 12.57
CA VAL A 89 10.50 -5.82 12.63
C VAL A 89 10.48 -4.97 11.36
N VAL A 90 10.40 -5.62 10.19
CA VAL A 90 10.28 -4.93 8.90
C VAL A 90 8.99 -4.11 8.83
N ALA A 91 7.87 -4.65 9.31
CA ALA A 91 6.58 -3.95 9.32
C ALA A 91 6.61 -2.69 10.18
N VAL A 92 7.11 -2.79 11.42
CA VAL A 92 7.26 -1.65 12.34
C VAL A 92 8.15 -0.58 11.71
N THR A 93 9.33 -0.98 11.24
CA THR A 93 10.29 -0.05 10.65
C THR A 93 9.69 0.64 9.43
N SER A 94 8.93 -0.09 8.60
CA SER A 94 8.27 0.46 7.41
C SER A 94 7.19 1.47 7.75
N MET A 95 6.36 1.17 8.75
CA MET A 95 5.33 2.10 9.21
C MET A 95 5.96 3.36 9.81
N VAL A 96 6.97 3.23 10.66
CA VAL A 96 7.62 4.38 11.29
C VAL A 96 8.35 5.23 10.25
N VAL A 97 9.27 4.64 9.48
CA VAL A 97 10.07 5.40 8.52
C VAL A 97 9.21 5.96 7.40
N GLY A 98 8.28 5.18 6.86
CA GLY A 98 7.38 5.61 5.79
C GLY A 98 6.53 6.81 6.20
N ASN A 99 5.88 6.76 7.36
CA ASN A 99 5.00 7.85 7.79
C ASN A 99 5.79 9.10 8.19
N LEU A 100 6.89 8.96 8.95
CA LEU A 100 7.68 10.11 9.39
C LEU A 100 8.38 10.82 8.23
N MET A 101 8.95 10.05 7.29
CA MET A 101 9.63 10.65 6.14
C MET A 101 8.65 11.26 5.13
N ALA A 102 7.41 10.74 5.02
CA ALA A 102 6.38 11.35 4.16
C ALA A 102 6.02 12.79 4.59
N ILE A 103 6.09 13.10 5.89
CA ILE A 103 5.75 14.42 6.44
C ILE A 103 6.63 15.52 5.85
N VAL A 104 7.94 15.27 5.73
CA VAL A 104 8.92 16.29 5.33
C VAL A 104 9.04 16.44 3.80
N GLN A 105 8.36 15.59 3.02
CA GLN A 105 8.46 15.67 1.57
C GLN A 105 7.78 16.93 1.01
N THR A 106 8.33 17.43 -0.09
CA THR A 106 7.81 18.57 -0.87
C THR A 106 7.30 18.15 -2.25
N SER A 107 7.77 17.00 -2.76
CA SER A 107 7.30 16.34 -3.97
C SER A 107 6.20 15.33 -3.62
N LEU A 108 5.11 15.36 -4.39
CA LEU A 108 4.00 14.41 -4.35
C LEU A 108 4.46 13.00 -4.69
N LYS A 109 5.37 12.83 -5.66
CA LYS A 109 5.92 11.52 -6.02
C LYS A 109 6.72 10.92 -4.86
N ARG A 110 7.60 11.71 -4.22
CA ARG A 110 8.34 11.26 -3.03
C ARG A 110 7.42 11.00 -1.85
N LEU A 111 6.42 11.85 -1.63
CA LEU A 111 5.42 11.66 -0.58
C LEU A 111 4.68 10.35 -0.80
N LEU A 112 4.19 10.07 -2.01
CA LEU A 112 3.52 8.82 -2.36
C LEU A 112 4.45 7.61 -2.29
N ALA A 113 5.74 7.77 -2.55
CA ALA A 113 6.74 6.72 -2.37
C ALA A 113 6.86 6.32 -0.89
N TYR A 114 7.07 7.28 0.02
CA TYR A 114 7.14 7.02 1.46
C TYR A 114 5.81 6.55 2.05
N SER A 115 4.69 7.07 1.55
CA SER A 115 3.37 6.49 1.78
C SER A 115 3.36 5.02 1.39
N GLY A 116 3.84 4.64 0.20
CA GLY A 116 3.94 3.25 -0.24
C GLY A 116 4.82 2.37 0.65
N VAL A 117 5.87 2.93 1.27
CA VAL A 117 6.71 2.24 2.28
C VAL A 117 5.88 1.95 3.54
N ALA A 118 5.16 2.95 4.07
CA ALA A 118 4.27 2.77 5.21
C ALA A 118 3.16 1.74 4.93
N GLN A 119 2.55 1.82 3.75
CA GLN A 119 1.48 0.94 3.31
C GLN A 119 1.95 -0.52 3.19
N ALA A 120 3.20 -0.76 2.78
CA ALA A 120 3.79 -2.10 2.81
C ALA A 120 3.87 -2.65 4.25
N GLY A 121 4.20 -1.80 5.22
CA GLY A 121 4.19 -2.16 6.64
C GLY A 121 2.81 -2.60 7.14
N TYR A 122 1.74 -1.89 6.75
CA TYR A 122 0.38 -2.30 7.11
C TYR A 122 0.00 -3.65 6.47
N ILE A 123 0.33 -3.86 5.19
CA ILE A 123 0.03 -5.12 4.48
C ILE A 123 0.76 -6.30 5.14
N LEU A 124 2.01 -6.09 5.58
CA LEU A 124 2.78 -7.13 6.28
C LEU A 124 2.09 -7.63 7.56
N ILE A 125 1.24 -6.84 8.23
CA ILE A 125 0.45 -7.30 9.38
C ILE A 125 -0.45 -8.48 8.99
N GLY A 126 -1.10 -8.42 7.83
CA GLY A 126 -1.93 -9.52 7.34
C GLY A 126 -1.12 -10.76 6.95
N VAL A 127 0.09 -10.56 6.39
CA VAL A 127 1.03 -11.66 6.11
C VAL A 127 1.48 -12.34 7.40
N ILE A 128 1.86 -11.55 8.41
CA ILE A 128 2.29 -12.02 9.73
C ILE A 128 1.15 -12.78 10.42
N ALA A 129 -0.07 -12.25 10.37
CA ALA A 129 -1.23 -12.91 10.95
C ALA A 129 -1.47 -14.31 10.36
N GLY A 130 -1.13 -14.49 9.07
CA GLY A 130 -1.26 -15.76 8.39
C GLY A 130 -2.70 -16.29 8.32
N GLY A 131 -2.82 -17.54 7.88
CA GLY A 131 -4.11 -18.22 7.73
C GLY A 131 -5.07 -17.53 6.72
N PRO A 132 -6.31 -18.06 6.61
CA PRO A 132 -7.27 -17.56 5.63
C PRO A 132 -7.69 -16.10 5.87
N LYS A 133 -7.80 -15.68 7.14
CA LYS A 133 -8.19 -14.31 7.51
C LYS A 133 -7.10 -13.29 7.15
N GLY A 134 -5.84 -13.59 7.48
CA GLY A 134 -4.70 -12.72 7.12
C GLY A 134 -4.55 -12.58 5.61
N LEU A 135 -4.64 -13.71 4.88
CA LEU A 135 -4.56 -13.70 3.42
C LEU A 135 -5.72 -12.92 2.78
N ALA A 136 -6.96 -13.12 3.23
CA ALA A 136 -8.10 -12.36 2.72
C ALA A 136 -7.93 -10.85 2.95
N ALA A 137 -7.39 -10.44 4.11
CA ALA A 137 -7.10 -9.03 4.40
C ALA A 137 -6.00 -8.45 3.48
N VAL A 138 -4.93 -9.20 3.21
CA VAL A 138 -3.87 -8.81 2.27
C VAL A 138 -4.43 -8.62 0.85
N LEU A 139 -5.20 -9.59 0.36
CA LEU A 139 -5.80 -9.54 -0.98
C LEU A 139 -6.77 -8.37 -1.11
N TYR A 140 -7.65 -8.18 -0.11
CA TYR A 140 -8.55 -7.03 -0.05
C TYR A 140 -7.75 -5.73 -0.13
N TYR A 141 -6.71 -5.58 0.72
CA TYR A 141 -5.95 -4.33 0.79
C TYR A 141 -5.24 -4.02 -0.52
N LEU A 142 -4.56 -5.00 -1.12
CA LEU A 142 -3.86 -4.83 -2.40
C LEU A 142 -4.82 -4.43 -3.52
N PHE A 143 -6.00 -5.03 -3.55
CA PHE A 143 -7.01 -4.72 -4.54
C PHE A 143 -7.56 -3.30 -4.40
N VAL A 144 -7.90 -2.85 -3.19
CA VAL A 144 -8.37 -1.47 -3.00
C VAL A 144 -7.24 -0.45 -3.15
N TYR A 145 -6.02 -0.83 -2.78
CA TYR A 145 -4.81 0.00 -2.94
C TYR A 145 -4.52 0.31 -4.40
N MET A 146 -4.83 -0.61 -5.31
CA MET A 146 -4.78 -0.36 -6.76
C MET A 146 -5.59 0.88 -7.15
N PHE A 147 -6.86 0.96 -6.77
CA PHE A 147 -7.73 2.09 -7.15
C PHE A 147 -7.29 3.39 -6.51
N MET A 148 -6.91 3.34 -5.22
CA MET A 148 -6.43 4.52 -4.51
C MET A 148 -5.18 5.10 -5.16
N ASN A 149 -4.18 4.25 -5.43
CA ASN A 149 -2.86 4.71 -5.84
C ASN A 149 -2.79 5.01 -7.34
N PHE A 150 -3.39 4.18 -8.20
CA PHE A 150 -3.51 4.53 -9.62
C PHE A 150 -4.35 5.78 -9.82
N GLY A 151 -5.42 5.96 -9.06
CA GLY A 151 -6.23 7.18 -9.08
C GLY A 151 -5.41 8.43 -8.75
N ALA A 152 -4.64 8.39 -7.66
CA ALA A 152 -3.77 9.49 -7.26
C ALA A 152 -2.73 9.82 -8.35
N PHE A 153 -2.02 8.81 -8.88
CA PHE A 153 -1.04 9.01 -9.93
C PHE A 153 -1.66 9.45 -11.27
N ALA A 154 -2.88 9.02 -11.59
CA ALA A 154 -3.58 9.49 -12.77
C ALA A 154 -3.89 11.00 -12.69
N VAL A 155 -4.29 11.50 -11.52
CA VAL A 155 -4.44 12.95 -11.31
C VAL A 155 -3.10 13.67 -11.48
N ILE A 156 -2.02 13.16 -10.89
CA ILE A 156 -0.67 13.77 -11.01
C ILE A 156 -0.20 13.76 -12.47
N THR A 157 -0.49 12.70 -13.22
CA THR A 157 -0.17 12.59 -14.66
C THR A 157 -0.86 13.68 -15.48
N LEU A 158 -2.12 14.01 -15.17
CA LEU A 158 -2.84 15.08 -15.87
C LEU A 158 -2.35 16.48 -15.52
N LEU A 159 -1.67 16.65 -14.39
CA LEU A 159 -1.06 17.92 -14.02
C LEU A 159 0.29 18.14 -14.70
N ALA A 160 0.97 17.05 -15.10
CA ALA A 160 2.25 17.12 -15.79
C ALA A 160 2.13 17.85 -17.13
N ARG A 161 3.21 18.52 -17.55
CA ARG A 161 3.29 19.26 -18.81
C ARG A 161 4.48 18.77 -19.64
N PRO A 162 4.56 19.12 -20.95
CA PRO A 162 5.72 18.79 -21.77
C PRO A 162 7.06 19.30 -21.19
N GLU A 163 7.01 20.38 -20.41
CA GLU A 163 8.15 21.01 -19.73
C GLU A 163 8.69 20.19 -18.53
N GLY A 164 7.94 19.19 -18.06
CA GLY A 164 8.33 18.33 -16.94
C GLY A 164 7.19 17.97 -16.00
N ASP A 165 7.52 17.12 -15.03
CA ASP A 165 6.58 16.68 -14.00
C ASP A 165 6.23 17.83 -13.05
N ARG A 166 4.92 18.08 -12.90
CA ARG A 166 4.36 19.04 -11.95
C ARG A 166 3.92 18.31 -10.69
N ASP A 167 4.91 17.92 -9.90
CA ASP A 167 4.73 17.07 -8.73
C ASP A 167 4.87 17.82 -7.40
N ARG A 168 4.79 19.15 -7.37
CA ARG A 168 4.88 19.91 -6.10
C ARG A 168 3.48 20.24 -5.57
N PHE A 169 3.40 20.53 -4.27
CA PHE A 169 2.14 21.02 -3.67
C PHE A 169 1.59 22.28 -4.36
N ALA A 170 2.47 23.17 -4.83
CA ALA A 170 2.09 24.37 -5.57
C ALA A 170 1.34 24.08 -6.88
N ASP A 171 1.57 22.90 -7.48
CA ASP A 171 0.90 22.49 -8.72
C ASP A 171 -0.57 22.12 -8.48
N LEU A 172 -0.94 21.80 -7.25
CA LEU A 172 -2.31 21.49 -6.84
C LEU A 172 -3.14 22.73 -6.50
N GLU A 173 -2.53 23.91 -6.39
CA GLU A 173 -3.21 25.14 -5.96
C GLU A 173 -4.47 25.44 -6.77
N GLY A 174 -5.61 25.61 -6.09
CA GLY A 174 -6.90 25.93 -6.73
C GLY A 174 -7.39 24.86 -7.70
N LEU A 175 -6.93 23.60 -7.61
CA LEU A 175 -7.41 22.52 -8.47
C LEU A 175 -8.94 22.37 -8.41
N GLY A 176 -9.56 22.65 -7.26
CA GLY A 176 -11.02 22.66 -7.09
C GLY A 176 -11.76 23.60 -8.04
N ARG A 177 -11.17 24.73 -8.42
CA ARG A 177 -11.75 25.68 -9.38
C ARG A 177 -11.33 25.36 -10.82
N ARG A 178 -10.10 24.88 -11.02
CA ARG A 178 -9.53 24.57 -12.34
C ARG A 178 -10.12 23.30 -12.95
N SER A 179 -10.38 22.29 -12.12
CA SER A 179 -11.01 21.02 -12.50
C SER A 179 -11.66 20.35 -11.26
N PRO A 180 -12.95 20.63 -10.97
CA PRO A 180 -13.63 20.10 -9.80
C PRO A 180 -13.61 18.57 -9.71
N VAL A 181 -13.72 17.88 -10.85
CA VAL A 181 -13.71 16.41 -10.91
C VAL A 181 -12.38 15.84 -10.40
N LEU A 182 -11.25 16.41 -10.85
CA LEU A 182 -9.92 15.96 -10.42
C LEU A 182 -9.66 16.29 -8.95
N ALA A 183 -10.15 17.44 -8.47
CA ALA A 183 -10.02 17.83 -7.06
C ALA A 183 -10.77 16.87 -6.12
N VAL A 184 -12.02 16.52 -6.47
CA VAL A 184 -12.81 15.55 -5.72
C VAL A 184 -12.16 14.17 -5.77
N ALA A 185 -11.73 13.72 -6.94
CA ALA A 185 -11.07 12.42 -7.09
C ALA A 185 -9.79 12.34 -6.25
N MET A 186 -8.91 13.35 -6.33
CA MET A 186 -7.70 13.44 -5.50
C MET A 186 -8.03 13.41 -4.01
N SER A 187 -9.09 14.11 -3.59
CA SER A 187 -9.55 14.11 -2.20
C SER A 187 -9.98 12.72 -1.75
N VAL A 188 -10.77 12.02 -2.57
CA VAL A 188 -11.19 10.63 -2.30
C VAL A 188 -9.97 9.71 -2.17
N PHE A 189 -9.00 9.79 -3.08
CA PHE A 189 -7.82 8.93 -3.04
C PHE A 189 -6.94 9.19 -1.81
N MET A 190 -6.67 10.45 -1.48
CA MET A 190 -5.83 10.78 -0.30
C MET A 190 -6.53 10.41 1.01
N LEU A 191 -7.83 10.70 1.15
CA LEU A 191 -8.61 10.32 2.34
C LEU A 191 -8.71 8.80 2.48
N SER A 192 -8.84 8.09 1.35
CA SER A 192 -8.85 6.64 1.35
C SER A 192 -7.49 6.06 1.75
N LEU A 193 -6.38 6.56 1.21
CA LEU A 193 -5.04 6.14 1.63
C LEU A 193 -4.76 6.43 3.12
N ALA A 194 -5.26 7.56 3.62
CA ALA A 194 -5.21 7.92 5.04
C ALA A 194 -6.01 6.91 5.90
N GLY A 195 -7.06 6.32 5.34
CA GLY A 195 -7.97 5.41 6.04
C GLY A 195 -9.06 6.16 6.80
N PHE A 196 -9.60 7.23 6.22
CA PHE A 196 -10.72 7.97 6.81
C PHE A 196 -12.06 7.22 6.58
N PRO A 197 -12.90 6.96 7.60
CA PRO A 197 -14.22 6.35 7.40
C PRO A 197 -15.14 7.27 6.57
N PRO A 198 -15.91 6.80 5.57
CA PRO A 198 -16.22 5.41 5.18
C PRO A 198 -15.44 4.87 3.96
N SER A 199 -14.17 5.28 3.78
CA SER A 199 -13.38 4.89 2.59
C SER A 199 -13.00 3.40 2.54
N VAL A 200 -12.67 2.89 1.34
CA VAL A 200 -12.13 1.52 1.17
C VAL A 200 -10.83 1.30 1.94
N GLY A 201 -9.97 2.31 2.04
CA GLY A 201 -8.70 2.16 2.74
C GLY A 201 -8.87 2.04 4.25
N PHE A 202 -9.94 2.61 4.82
CA PHE A 202 -10.29 2.39 6.22
C PHE A 202 -10.60 0.91 6.48
N PHE A 203 -11.53 0.33 5.72
CA PHE A 203 -11.89 -1.08 5.87
C PHE A 203 -10.72 -2.02 5.57
N GLY A 204 -9.87 -1.65 4.61
CA GLY A 204 -8.65 -2.38 4.33
C GLY A 204 -7.71 -2.45 5.53
N LYS A 205 -7.42 -1.31 6.16
CA LYS A 205 -6.58 -1.27 7.38
C LYS A 205 -7.27 -2.00 8.52
N LEU A 206 -8.58 -1.84 8.69
CA LEU A 206 -9.35 -2.53 9.72
C LEU A 206 -9.26 -4.05 9.59
N PHE A 207 -9.34 -4.61 8.38
CA PHE A 207 -9.20 -6.05 8.16
C PHE A 207 -7.78 -6.55 8.43
N LEU A 208 -6.75 -5.79 8.07
CA LEU A 208 -5.37 -6.12 8.42
C LEU A 208 -5.15 -6.10 9.93
N PHE A 209 -5.69 -5.08 10.62
CA PHE A 209 -5.55 -4.92 12.07
C PHE A 209 -6.31 -6.00 12.84
N THR A 210 -7.55 -6.30 12.46
CA THR A 210 -8.34 -7.38 13.08
C THR A 210 -7.70 -8.74 12.89
N ALA A 211 -7.11 -9.01 11.71
CA ALA A 211 -6.33 -10.22 11.49
C ALA A 211 -5.09 -10.27 12.41
N GLY A 212 -4.34 -9.17 12.51
CA GLY A 212 -3.17 -9.06 13.40
C GLY A 212 -3.50 -9.30 14.88
N VAL A 213 -4.56 -8.66 15.39
CA VAL A 213 -5.04 -8.87 16.77
C VAL A 213 -5.46 -10.31 17.00
N SER A 214 -6.22 -10.89 16.07
CA SER A 214 -6.69 -12.28 16.16
C SER A 214 -5.54 -13.30 16.18
N ALA A 215 -4.39 -12.94 15.58
CA ALA A 215 -3.18 -13.75 15.55
C ALA A 215 -2.22 -13.47 16.72
N GLY A 216 -2.62 -12.64 17.70
CA GLY A 216 -1.81 -12.34 18.90
C GLY A 216 -0.80 -11.19 18.72
N TYR A 217 -0.79 -10.51 17.59
CA TYR A 217 0.13 -9.39 17.29
C TYR A 217 -0.47 -8.03 17.66
N THR A 218 -1.21 -7.94 18.78
CA THR A 218 -1.89 -6.69 19.20
C THR A 218 -0.92 -5.52 19.36
N TRP A 219 0.29 -5.77 19.87
CA TRP A 219 1.34 -4.75 20.00
C TRP A 219 1.72 -4.11 18.65
N LEU A 220 1.80 -4.91 17.58
CA LEU A 220 2.12 -4.47 16.23
C LEU A 220 0.97 -3.60 15.68
N VAL A 221 -0.27 -4.01 15.96
CA VAL A 221 -1.48 -3.28 15.54
C VAL A 221 -1.59 -1.93 16.26
N VAL A 222 -1.22 -1.84 17.54
CA VAL A 222 -1.18 -0.55 18.26
C VAL A 222 -0.24 0.44 17.55
N ILE A 223 0.98 -0.01 17.21
CA ILE A 223 1.93 0.81 16.44
C ILE A 223 1.34 1.21 15.09
N ALA A 224 0.67 0.27 14.41
CA ALA A 224 0.05 0.52 13.11
C ALA A 224 -1.05 1.58 13.18
N VAL A 225 -1.90 1.55 14.21
CA VAL A 225 -2.94 2.55 14.43
C VAL A 225 -2.33 3.92 14.68
N LEU A 226 -1.32 4.02 15.57
CA LEU A 226 -0.62 5.27 15.86
C LEU A 226 0.02 5.87 14.59
N MET A 227 0.71 5.04 13.81
CA MET A 227 1.32 5.47 12.55
C MET A 227 0.27 5.81 11.48
N SER A 228 -0.89 5.16 11.49
CA SER A 228 -2.00 5.52 10.61
C SER A 228 -2.57 6.90 10.96
N VAL A 229 -2.64 7.28 12.24
CA VAL A 229 -3.03 8.63 12.65
C VAL A 229 -2.02 9.66 12.15
N VAL A 230 -0.72 9.39 12.29
CA VAL A 230 0.34 10.24 11.72
C VAL A 230 0.16 10.41 10.21
N SER A 231 -0.27 9.35 9.51
CA SER A 231 -0.47 9.40 8.07
C SER A 231 -1.50 10.43 7.61
N VAL A 232 -2.54 10.66 8.42
CA VAL A 232 -3.61 11.62 8.12
C VAL A 232 -3.05 13.01 7.89
N PHE A 233 -2.03 13.42 8.66
CA PHE A 233 -1.43 14.75 8.54
C PHE A 233 -0.90 15.02 7.12
N TYR A 234 -0.04 14.14 6.59
CA TYR A 234 0.58 14.39 5.29
C TYR A 234 -0.39 14.20 4.13
N TYR A 235 -1.41 13.34 4.24
CA TYR A 235 -2.46 13.24 3.22
C TYR A 235 -3.36 14.48 3.19
N VAL A 236 -3.75 15.01 4.35
CA VAL A 236 -4.51 16.27 4.44
C VAL A 236 -3.68 17.43 3.91
N ARG A 237 -2.36 17.45 4.14
CA ARG A 237 -1.43 18.45 3.58
C ARG A 237 -1.48 18.50 2.04
N VAL A 238 -1.78 17.39 1.36
CA VAL A 238 -2.01 17.36 -0.11
C VAL A 238 -3.32 18.05 -0.48
N LEU A 239 -4.36 17.97 0.36
CA LEU A 239 -5.69 18.51 0.09
C LEU A 239 -5.81 20.01 0.31
N VAL A 240 -4.98 20.59 1.18
CA VAL A 240 -4.95 22.04 1.45
C VAL A 240 -4.76 22.85 0.16
N PRO A 241 -3.72 22.62 -0.68
CA PRO A 241 -3.57 23.36 -1.93
C PRO A 241 -4.68 23.06 -2.94
N VAL A 242 -5.21 21.83 -3.00
CA VAL A 242 -6.31 21.45 -3.92
C VAL A 242 -7.52 22.38 -3.78
N TRP A 243 -7.90 22.71 -2.56
CA TRP A 243 -9.07 23.54 -2.24
C TRP A 243 -8.72 24.99 -1.89
N SER A 244 -7.47 25.40 -2.07
CA SER A 244 -7.03 26.77 -1.80
C SER A 244 -7.71 27.79 -2.73
N PRO A 245 -7.97 29.03 -2.26
CA PRO A 245 -8.52 30.11 -3.09
C PRO A 245 -7.45 30.74 -3.99
N SER A 246 -6.77 29.91 -4.79
CA SER A 246 -5.73 30.36 -5.73
C SER A 246 -6.33 31.15 -6.89
N PRO A 247 -5.67 32.22 -7.38
CA PRO A 247 -6.10 32.98 -8.55
C PRO A 247 -5.76 32.27 -9.88
N ARG A 248 -5.13 31.09 -9.84
CA ARG A 248 -4.76 30.33 -11.04
C ARG A 248 -5.99 29.93 -11.86
N THR A 249 -5.92 30.21 -13.16
CA THR A 249 -6.98 29.91 -14.14
C THR A 249 -6.57 28.87 -15.18
N ASP A 250 -5.39 28.25 -15.03
CA ASP A 250 -4.91 27.25 -15.98
C ASP A 250 -5.81 26.02 -15.99
N ARG A 251 -6.47 25.73 -17.12
CA ARG A 251 -7.32 24.55 -17.24
C ARG A 251 -6.45 23.29 -17.35
N VAL A 252 -6.89 22.23 -16.68
CA VAL A 252 -6.30 20.90 -16.82
C VAL A 252 -7.06 20.16 -17.93
N SER A 253 -6.43 19.98 -19.09
CA SER A 253 -7.02 19.22 -20.19
C SER A 253 -6.89 17.74 -19.91
N ALA A 254 -8.02 17.04 -19.79
CA ALA A 254 -8.06 15.60 -19.60
C ALA A 254 -8.79 14.95 -20.78
N SER A 255 -8.20 13.89 -21.34
CA SER A 255 -8.89 13.08 -22.33
C SER A 255 -10.10 12.38 -21.69
N ILE A 256 -11.09 12.01 -22.52
CA ILE A 256 -12.28 11.28 -22.05
C ILE A 256 -11.86 9.97 -21.35
N SER A 257 -10.87 9.27 -21.91
CA SER A 257 -10.33 8.03 -21.34
C SER A 257 -9.72 8.26 -19.94
N SER A 258 -8.91 9.33 -19.78
CA SER A 258 -8.29 9.65 -18.49
C SER A 258 -9.32 10.04 -17.43
N ASN A 259 -10.31 10.86 -17.81
CA ASN A 259 -11.41 11.23 -16.90
C ASN A 259 -12.22 9.99 -16.49
N PHE A 260 -12.54 9.11 -17.45
CA PHE A 260 -13.26 7.87 -17.16
C PHE A 260 -12.48 6.99 -16.19
N ALA A 261 -11.17 6.79 -16.41
CA ALA A 261 -10.33 5.99 -15.52
C ALA A 261 -10.26 6.56 -14.09
N ILE A 262 -10.16 7.89 -13.96
CA ILE A 262 -10.11 8.58 -12.66
C ILE A 262 -11.46 8.48 -11.94
N VAL A 263 -12.56 8.76 -12.63
CA VAL A 263 -13.90 8.68 -12.07
C VAL A 263 -14.22 7.25 -11.66
N LEU A 264 -13.92 6.26 -12.51
CA LEU A 264 -14.09 4.84 -12.20
C LEU A 264 -13.29 4.45 -10.94
N SER A 265 -12.04 4.88 -10.84
CA SER A 265 -11.20 4.60 -9.67
C SER A 265 -11.74 5.28 -8.40
N GLY A 266 -12.23 6.51 -8.52
CA GLY A 266 -12.85 7.26 -7.41
C GLY A 266 -14.14 6.60 -6.93
N VAL A 267 -15.02 6.25 -7.87
CA VAL A 267 -16.28 5.54 -7.58
C VAL A 267 -15.98 4.18 -6.95
N ALA A 268 -15.06 3.40 -7.50
CA ALA A 268 -14.66 2.11 -6.91
C ALA A 268 -14.12 2.30 -5.48
N SER A 269 -13.33 3.34 -5.22
CA SER A 269 -12.78 3.66 -3.89
C SER A 269 -13.84 4.06 -2.86
N VAL A 270 -15.03 4.46 -3.28
CA VAL A 270 -16.15 4.78 -2.38
C VAL A 270 -17.10 3.59 -2.27
N VAL A 271 -17.57 3.06 -3.40
CA VAL A 271 -18.58 1.99 -3.46
C VAL A 271 -18.08 0.71 -2.79
N LEU A 272 -16.83 0.30 -3.04
CA LEU A 272 -16.26 -0.89 -2.39
C LEU A 272 -16.05 -0.67 -0.88
N GLY A 273 -16.06 0.59 -0.41
CA GLY A 273 -15.97 0.95 1.00
C GLY A 273 -17.34 0.88 1.68
N LEU A 274 -18.41 1.13 0.94
CA LEU A 274 -19.79 0.94 1.40
C LEU A 274 -20.17 -0.56 1.47
N TYR A 275 -19.60 -1.38 0.59
CA TYR A 275 -19.83 -2.84 0.55
C TYR A 275 -18.52 -3.62 0.74
N PRO A 276 -17.84 -3.50 1.88
CA PRO A 276 -16.53 -4.13 2.08
C PRO A 276 -16.64 -5.66 2.21
N THR A 277 -17.80 -6.16 2.62
CA THR A 277 -18.06 -7.60 2.83
C THR A 277 -18.04 -8.42 1.56
N THR A 278 -18.57 -7.91 0.44
CA THR A 278 -18.62 -8.64 -0.84
C THR A 278 -17.20 -8.90 -1.36
N LEU A 279 -16.35 -7.89 -1.32
CA LEU A 279 -14.95 -8.00 -1.72
C LEU A 279 -14.14 -8.86 -0.73
N LEU A 280 -14.42 -8.76 0.58
CA LEU A 280 -13.77 -9.62 1.57
C LEU A 280 -14.11 -11.10 1.35
N ILE A 281 -15.36 -11.42 1.03
CA ILE A 281 -15.79 -12.79 0.70
C ILE A 281 -15.05 -13.29 -0.55
N ALA A 282 -14.92 -12.47 -1.60
CA ALA A 282 -14.12 -12.83 -2.77
C ALA A 282 -12.66 -13.12 -2.40
N GLY A 283 -12.07 -12.33 -1.50
CA GLY A 283 -10.74 -12.57 -0.95
C GLY A 283 -10.65 -13.88 -0.17
N GLN A 284 -11.68 -14.24 0.61
CA GLN A 284 -11.74 -15.52 1.34
C GLN A 284 -11.84 -16.73 0.40
N LEU A 285 -12.62 -16.61 -0.67
CA LEU A 285 -12.73 -17.65 -1.70
C LEU A 285 -11.37 -17.86 -2.39
N GLY A 286 -10.68 -16.77 -2.77
CA GLY A 286 -9.33 -16.85 -3.35
C GLY A 286 -8.25 -17.33 -2.36
N ALA A 287 -8.48 -17.16 -1.05
CA ALA A 287 -7.58 -17.63 0.01
C ALA A 287 -7.78 -19.11 0.36
N SER A 288 -8.87 -19.72 -0.09
CA SER A 288 -9.16 -21.12 0.17
C SER A 288 -8.23 -22.01 -0.67
N PRO A 289 -7.64 -23.08 -0.10
CA PRO A 289 -6.85 -24.02 -0.89
C PRO A 289 -7.72 -24.57 -2.02
N ILE A 290 -7.18 -24.56 -3.25
CA ILE A 290 -7.76 -25.36 -4.33
C ILE A 290 -7.51 -26.81 -3.92
N ASN A 291 -8.50 -27.45 -3.30
CA ASN A 291 -8.46 -28.90 -3.13
C ASN A 291 -8.45 -29.50 -4.55
N PRO A 292 -7.40 -30.25 -4.94
CA PRO A 292 -7.56 -31.11 -6.09
C PRO A 292 -8.66 -32.14 -5.78
N PRO A 293 -9.40 -32.60 -6.81
CA PRO A 293 -10.32 -33.73 -6.66
C PRO A 293 -9.61 -34.98 -6.14
#